data_AF-A0A1H9KB79-F1
#
_entry.id   AF-A0A1H9KB79-F1
#
_cell.length_a   1.000
_cell.length_b   1.000
_cell.length_c   1.000
_cell.angle_alpha   90.00
_cell.angle_beta   90.00
_cell.angle_gamma   90.00
#
_symmetry.space_group_name_H-M   'P 1'
#
loop_
_entity.id
_entity.type
_entity.pdbx_description
1 polymer ?
#
loop_
_entity_poly.entity_id
_entity_poly.type
_entity_poly.pdbx_seq_one_letter_code
_entity_poly.pdbx_strand_id
1 'polypeptide(L)' 'MTYAEAITELETLLAELQEVPADIDQLHARVARAEVLVASCRAKLRGVEEQLAELGKATEG' A
#
# COMPACT_ATOMS: atom_id res chain seq x y z
N MET A 1 -3.05 -5.74 -9.42
CA MET A 1 -3.58 -4.87 -8.34
C MET A 1 -3.18 -3.43 -8.60
N THR A 2 -4.16 -2.55 -8.79
CA THR A 2 -4.00 -1.10 -8.95
C THR A 2 -3.63 -0.45 -7.60
N TYR A 3 -3.31 0.85 -7.60
CA TYR A 3 -3.13 1.59 -6.34
C TYR A 3 -4.45 1.71 -5.59
N ALA A 4 -5.55 2.02 -6.29
CA ALA A 4 -6.87 2.16 -5.71
C ALA A 4 -7.34 0.85 -5.03
N GLU A 5 -7.17 -0.30 -5.70
CA GLU A 5 -7.50 -1.61 -5.11
C GLU A 5 -6.72 -1.87 -3.83
N ALA A 6 -5.44 -1.51 -3.79
CA ALA A 6 -4.59 -1.69 -2.60
C ALA A 6 -5.03 -0.79 -1.43
N ILE A 7 -5.51 0.42 -1.70
CA ILE A 7 -6.05 1.32 -0.68
C ILE A 7 -7.38 0.79 -0.14
N THR A 8 -8.29 0.37 -1.00
CA THR A 8 -9.56 -0.23 -0.58
C THR A 8 -9.34 -1.46 0.30
N GLU A 9 -8.39 -2.33 -0.08
CA GLU A 9 -8.06 -3.50 0.74
C GLU A 9 -7.46 -3.12 2.10
N LEU A 10 -6.63 -2.07 2.17
CA LEU A 10 -6.11 -1.55 3.44
C LEU A 10 -7.23 -0.99 4.34
N GLU A 11 -8.20 -0.28 3.78
CA GLU A 11 -9.36 0.24 4.52
C GLU A 11 -10.21 -0.91 5.09
N THR A 12 -10.44 -1.97 4.30
CA THR A 12 -11.13 -3.17 4.77
C THR A 12 -10.36 -3.86 5.90
N LEU A 13 -9.05 -4.10 5.74
CA LEU A 13 -8.23 -4.71 6.79
C LEU A 13 -8.24 -3.88 8.07
N LEU A 14 -8.22 -2.55 7.97
CA LEU A 14 -8.31 -1.67 9.13
C LEU A 14 -9.65 -1.79 9.85
N ALA A 15 -10.76 -1.90 9.12
CA ALA A 15 -12.08 -2.13 9.71
C ALA A 15 -12.14 -3.49 10.42
N GLU A 16 -11.64 -4.55 9.79
CA GLU A 16 -11.61 -5.91 10.37
C GLU A 16 -10.69 -6.02 11.61
N LEU A 17 -9.65 -5.19 11.70
CA LEU A 17 -8.79 -5.11 12.89
C LEU A 17 -9.52 -4.50 14.10
N GLN A 18 -10.59 -3.74 13.87
CA GLN A 18 -11.37 -3.08 14.93
C GLN A 18 -12.56 -3.93 15.41
N GLU A 19 -12.88 -5.03 14.72
CA GLU A 19 -13.96 -5.93 15.10
C GLU A 19 -13.58 -6.82 16.29
N VAL A 20 -14.54 -7.03 17.20
CA VAL A 20 -14.39 -7.89 18.39
C VAL A 20 -15.50 -8.95 18.36
N PRO A 21 -15.22 -10.23 18.67
CA PRO A 21 -13.92 -10.78 19.08
C PRO A 21 -13.04 -11.15 17.88
N ALA A 22 -11.84 -10.56 17.80
CA ALA A 22 -10.82 -10.97 16.86
C ALA A 22 -9.83 -11.93 17.54
N ASP A 23 -9.60 -13.08 16.90
CA ASP A 23 -8.57 -14.04 17.28
C ASP A 23 -7.17 -13.45 16.98
N ILE A 24 -6.20 -13.70 17.86
CA ILE A 24 -4.83 -13.14 17.76
C ILE A 24 -4.14 -13.58 16.46
N ASP A 25 -4.39 -14.79 16.00
CA ASP A 25 -3.85 -15.30 14.74
C ASP A 25 -4.45 -14.55 13.54
N GLN A 26 -5.73 -14.18 13.61
CA GLN A 26 -6.38 -13.37 12.57
C GLN A 26 -5.84 -11.94 12.54
N LEU A 27 -5.60 -11.35 13.72
CA LEU A 27 -4.97 -10.03 13.82
C LEU A 27 -3.57 -10.05 13.19
N HIS A 28 -2.76 -11.06 13.49
CA HIS A 28 -1.43 -11.22 12.88
C HIS A 28 -1.51 -11.36 11.35
N ALA A 29 -2.43 -12.18 10.83
CA ALA A 29 -2.60 -12.35 9.40
C ALA A 29 -3.02 -11.04 8.70
N ARG A 30 -3.95 -10.29 9.29
CA ARG A 30 -4.41 -8.99 8.77
C ARG A 30 -3.28 -7.96 8.73
N VAL A 31 -2.49 -7.87 9.80
CA VAL A 31 -1.33 -6.96 9.86
C VAL A 31 -0.28 -7.33 8.82
N ALA A 32 0.10 -8.61 8.72
CA ALA A 32 1.07 -9.07 7.74
C ALA A 32 0.62 -8.77 6.29
N ARG A 33 -0.68 -8.91 6.01
CA ARG A 33 -1.24 -8.53 4.70
C ARG A 33 -1.14 -7.03 4.45
N ALA A 34 -1.49 -6.21 5.45
CA ALA A 34 -1.40 -4.76 5.35
C ALA A 34 0.05 -4.28 5.09
N GLU A 35 1.05 -4.89 5.73
CA GLU A 35 2.46 -4.57 5.49
C GLU A 35 2.88 -4.77 4.03
N VAL A 36 2.47 -5.90 3.42
CA VAL A 36 2.74 -6.18 2.00
C VAL A 36 2.08 -5.14 1.09
N LEU A 37 0.82 -4.76 1.39
CA LEU A 37 0.09 -3.75 0.64
C LEU A 37 0.79 -2.39 0.70
N VAL A 38 1.18 -1.94 1.90
CA VAL A 38 1.89 -0.68 2.10
C VAL A 38 3.23 -0.67 1.37
N ALA A 39 4.00 -1.76 1.45
CA ALA A 39 5.28 -1.88 0.74
C ALA A 39 5.11 -1.76 -0.78
N SER A 40 4.09 -2.42 -1.34
CA SER A 40 3.72 -2.33 -2.75
C SER A 40 3.32 -0.90 -3.15
N CYS A 41 2.48 -0.23 -2.36
CA CYS A 41 2.07 1.15 -2.61
C CYS A 41 3.28 2.11 -2.63
N ARG A 42 4.18 1.99 -1.65
CA ARG A 42 5.42 2.79 -1.59
C ARG A 42 6.33 2.54 -2.79
N ALA A 43 6.44 1.30 -3.25
CA ALA A 43 7.24 0.98 -4.44
C ALA A 43 6.68 1.64 -5.71
N LYS A 44 5.35 1.64 -5.88
CA LYS A 44 4.70 2.33 -7.00
C LYS A 44 4.93 3.84 -6.97
N LEU A 45 4.78 4.47 -5.80
CA LEU A 45 5.01 5.91 -5.64
C LEU A 45 6.45 6.28 -5.99
N ARG A 46 7.44 5.53 -5.48
CA ARG A 46 8.85 5.74 -5.86
C ARG A 46 9.08 5.62 -7.36
N GLY A 47 8.46 4.64 -8.02
CA GLY A 47 8.57 4.50 -9.47
C GLY A 47 8.00 5.70 -10.24
N VAL A 48 6.91 6.31 -9.75
CA VAL A 48 6.36 7.54 -10.34
C VAL A 48 7.29 8.71 -10.10
N GLU A 49 7.83 8.86 -8.89
CA GLU A 49 8.80 9.91 -8.55
C GLU A 49 10.06 9.84 -9.42
N GLU A 50 10.59 8.64 -9.65
CA GLU A 50 11.73 8.39 -10.54
C GLU A 50 11.41 8.79 -12.00
N GLN A 51 10.24 8.40 -12.51
CA GLN A 51 9.81 8.80 -13.86
C GLN A 51 9.66 10.32 -14.01
N LEU A 52 9.12 10.99 -12.99
CA LEU A 52 9.00 12.45 -12.98
C LEU A 52 10.39 13.12 -12.95
N ALA A 53 11.32 12.58 -12.17
CA ALA A 53 12.68 13.09 -12.11
C ALA A 53 13.41 12.96 -13.45
N GLU A 54 13.24 11.83 -14.14
CA GLU A 54 13.82 11.62 -15.49
C GLU A 54 13.20 12.56 -16.54
N LEU A 55 11.88 12.77 -16.51
CA LEU A 55 11.21 13.73 -17.39
C LEU A 55 11.70 15.17 -17.16
N GLY A 56 11.90 15.57 -15.90
CA GLY A 56 12.43 16.90 -15.56
C GLY A 56 13.82 17.13 -16.15
N LYS A 57 14.72 16.15 -16.03
CA LYS A 57 16.06 16.22 -16.63
C LYS A 57 16.02 16.32 -18.16
N ALA A 58 15.10 15.62 -18.81
CA ALA A 58 14.94 15.64 -20.27
C ALA A 58 14.45 16.99 -20.81
N THR A 59 13.77 17.79 -19.99
CA THR A 59 13.29 19.14 -20.38
C THR A 59 14.28 20.27 -20.09
N GLU A 60 15.36 20.00 -19.35
CA GLU A 60 16.39 20.98 -18.96
C GLU A 60 17.67 20.91 -19.83
N GLY A 61 17.70 20.05 -20.85
CA GLY A 61 18.81 19.91 -21.81
C GLY A 61 18.42 20.29 -23.23
#